data_AF-A0A968VKQ9-F1
#
_entry.id   AF-A0A968VKQ9-F1
#
_cell.length_a   1.000
_cell.length_b   1.000
_cell.length_c   1.000
_cell.angle_alpha   90.00
_cell.angle_beta   90.00
_cell.angle_gamma   90.00
#
_symmetry.space_group_name_H-M   'P 1'
#
loop_
_entity.id
_entity.type
_entity.pdbx_description
1 polymer ?
#
loop_
_entity_poly.entity_id
_entity_poly.type
_entity_poly.pdbx_seq_one_letter_code
_entity_poly.pdbx_strand_id
1 'polypeptide(L)' 'MKQQTYYDEQYNEFGCPIYSQSGAVAIKHFAHVLARFSPEERAAFERERRARQDELDQYTQQYGYRR' A
#
# COMPACT_ATOMS: atom_id res chain seq x y z
N MET A 1 8.69 22.02 26.15
CA MET A 1 7.81 21.70 25.00
C MET A 1 8.59 20.80 24.06
N LYS A 2 8.16 19.55 23.85
CA LYS A 2 8.81 18.64 22.90
C LYS A 2 8.30 18.97 21.50
N GLN A 3 9.16 19.45 20.62
CA GLN A 3 8.85 19.64 19.20
C GLN A 3 8.61 18.26 18.58
N GLN A 4 7.37 18.03 18.12
CA GLN A 4 7.02 16.92 17.24
C GLN A 4 7.76 17.13 15.92
N THR A 5 8.72 16.26 15.63
CA THR A 5 9.33 16.15 14.31
C THR A 5 8.26 15.57 13.37
N TYR A 6 7.62 16.44 12.59
CA TYR A 6 6.90 16.04 11.39
C TYR A 6 7.89 15.25 10.54
N TYR A 7 7.65 13.95 10.35
CA TYR A 7 8.39 13.21 9.34
C TYR A 7 8.14 13.92 8.01
N ASP A 8 9.20 14.32 7.33
CA ASP A 8 9.12 14.80 5.95
C ASP A 8 8.84 13.55 5.08
N GLU A 9 7.60 13.03 5.17
CA GLU A 9 7.08 11.80 4.54
C GLU A 9 6.99 11.91 3.01
N GLN A 10 7.73 12.86 2.42
CA GLN A 10 7.68 13.12 0.99
C GLN A 10 8.67 12.26 0.21
N TYR A 11 9.69 11.65 0.85
CA TYR A 11 10.74 10.87 0.18
C TYR A 11 11.12 9.61 0.98
N ASN A 12 11.45 8.50 0.29
CA ASN A 12 11.95 7.27 0.92
C ASN A 12 13.45 7.36 1.26
N GLU A 13 14.01 6.32 1.91
CA GLU A 13 15.43 6.26 2.30
C GLU A 13 16.43 6.38 1.13
N PHE A 14 15.96 6.24 -0.11
CA PHE A 14 16.74 6.40 -1.34
C PHE A 14 16.50 7.76 -2.03
N GLY A 15 15.79 8.69 -1.38
CA GLY A 15 15.49 10.02 -1.92
C GLY A 15 14.47 10.02 -3.05
N CYS A 16 13.67 8.95 -3.20
CA CYS A 16 12.58 8.91 -4.18
C CYS A 16 11.29 9.47 -3.57
N PRO A 17 10.58 10.38 -4.25
CA PRO A 17 9.35 10.90 -3.70
C PRO A 17 8.32 9.79 -3.44
N ILE A 18 7.65 9.82 -2.29
CA ILE A 18 6.66 8.80 -1.91
C ILE A 18 5.38 8.92 -2.76
N TYR A 19 5.00 10.14 -3.15
CA TYR A 19 3.85 10.37 -4.03
C TYR A 19 4.06 9.88 -5.47
N SER A 20 5.31 9.74 -5.94
CA SER A 20 5.62 9.18 -7.26
C SER A 20 5.76 7.66 -7.24
N GLN A 21 5.69 7.05 -6.06
CA GLN A 21 5.59 5.61 -5.86
C GLN A 21 4.12 5.20 -5.91
N SER A 22 3.54 5.24 -7.11
CA SER A 22 2.22 4.67 -7.37
C SER A 22 2.31 3.38 -8.20
N GLY A 23 1.40 2.44 -7.93
CA GLY A 23 1.31 1.16 -8.65
C GLY A 23 2.37 0.13 -8.26
N ALA A 24 2.39 -1.02 -8.95
CA ALA A 24 3.28 -2.15 -8.66
C ALA A 24 4.80 -1.81 -8.71
N VAL A 25 5.15 -0.63 -9.26
CA VAL A 25 6.51 -0.10 -9.39
C VAL A 25 7.01 0.56 -8.09
N ALA A 26 6.07 1.04 -7.26
CA ALA A 26 6.30 1.69 -5.97
C ALA A 26 6.97 0.76 -4.95
N ILE A 27 6.44 -0.46 -4.85
CA ILE A 27 6.93 -1.47 -3.92
C ILE A 27 7.86 -2.40 -4.68
N LYS A 28 9.11 -1.96 -4.86
CA LYS A 28 10.18 -2.84 -5.33
C LYS A 28 10.20 -4.07 -4.42
N HIS A 29 10.19 -5.25 -5.03
CA HIS A 29 10.26 -6.54 -4.34
C HIS A 29 9.06 -6.92 -3.46
N PHE A 30 7.87 -6.35 -3.66
CA PHE A 30 6.67 -6.80 -2.94
C PHE A 30 6.46 -8.32 -3.03
N ALA A 31 6.66 -8.90 -4.21
CA ALA A 31 6.63 -10.35 -4.41
C ALA A 31 7.66 -11.11 -3.56
N HIS A 32 8.84 -10.54 -3.31
CA HIS A 32 9.85 -11.16 -2.43
C HIS A 32 9.46 -11.07 -0.96
N VAL A 33 8.77 -10.01 -0.53
CA VAL A 33 8.20 -9.92 0.82
C VAL A 33 7.16 -11.01 1.02
N LEU A 34 6.24 -11.14 0.06
CA LEU A 34 5.21 -12.17 0.08
C LEU A 34 5.79 -13.59 0.02
N ALA A 35 6.92 -13.80 -0.65
CA ALA A 35 7.61 -15.09 -0.71
C ALA A 35 8.25 -15.51 0.63
N ARG A 36 8.45 -14.58 1.57
CA ARG A 36 8.97 -14.87 2.92
C ARG A 36 7.88 -15.23 3.91
N PHE A 37 6.61 -15.09 3.55
CA PHE A 37 5.50 -15.40 4.45
C PHE A 37 5.39 -16.91 4.65
N SER A 38 5.10 -17.31 5.87
CA SER A 38 4.56 -18.64 6.14
C SER A 38 3.22 -18.83 5.41
N PRO A 39 2.76 -20.08 5.21
CA PRO A 39 1.45 -20.34 4.61
C PRO A 39 0.28 -19.63 5.33
N GLU A 40 0.35 -19.51 6.66
CA GLU A 40 -0.68 -18.85 7.47
C GLU A 40 -0.70 -17.34 7.23
N GLU A 41 0.47 -16.69 7.25
CA GLU A 41 0.60 -15.25 6.98
C GLU A 41 0.18 -14.94 5.54
N ARG A 42 0.51 -15.82 4.58
CA ARG A 42 0.07 -15.69 3.19
C ARG A 42 -1.46 -15.76 3.10
N ALA A 43 -2.09 -16.69 3.79
CA ALA A 43 -3.54 -16.82 3.82
C ALA A 43 -4.21 -15.60 4.49
N ALA A 44 -3.64 -15.06 5.57
CA ALA A 44 -4.13 -13.85 6.21
C ALA A 44 -4.03 -12.63 5.28
N PHE A 45 -2.91 -12.48 4.58
CA PHE A 45 -2.71 -11.42 3.60
C PHE A 45 -3.73 -11.47 2.46
N GLU A 46 -3.98 -12.64 1.86
CA GLU A 46 -4.92 -12.74 0.74
C GLU A 46 -6.37 -12.47 1.18
N ARG A 47 -6.75 -12.81 2.43
CA ARG A 47 -8.07 -12.43 2.99
C ARG A 47 -8.21 -10.92 3.11
N GLU A 48 -7.21 -10.26 3.70
CA GLU A 48 -7.20 -8.81 3.88
C GLU A 48 -7.21 -8.10 2.52
N ARG A 49 -6.38 -8.54 1.57
CA ARG A 49 -6.36 -8.02 0.20
C ARG A 49 -7.73 -8.08 -0.46
N ARG A 50 -8.44 -9.20 -0.32
CA ARG A 50 -9.79 -9.36 -0.88
C ARG A 50 -10.78 -8.39 -0.23
N ALA A 51 -10.79 -8.29 1.09
CA ALA A 51 -11.68 -7.37 1.80
C ALA A 51 -11.47 -5.91 1.39
N ARG A 52 -10.21 -5.48 1.23
CA ARG A 52 -9.85 -4.14 0.78
C ARG A 52 -10.24 -3.89 -0.69
N GLN A 53 -10.13 -4.91 -1.55
CA GLN A 53 -10.60 -4.81 -2.93
C GLN A 53 -12.13 -4.66 -3.00
N ASP A 54 -12.87 -5.44 -2.21
CA ASP A 54 -14.32 -5.34 -2.14
C ASP A 54 -14.76 -3.93 -1.67
N GLU A 55 -14.07 -3.36 -0.68
CA GLU A 55 -14.28 -1.99 -0.20
C GLU A 55 -13.99 -0.94 -1.28
N LEU A 56 -12.89 -1.10 -2.03
CA LEU A 56 -12.54 -0.21 -3.15
C LEU A 56 -13.56 -0.30 -4.29
N ASP A 57 -14.03 -1.50 -4.61
CA ASP A 57 -15.04 -1.73 -5.64
C ASP A 57 -16.36 -1.07 -5.23
N GLN A 58 -16.78 -1.22 -3.96
CA GLN A 58 -17.96 -0.52 -3.41
C GLN A 58 -17.80 1.00 -3.50
N TYR A 59 -16.65 1.53 -3.07
CA TYR A 59 -16.37 2.95 -3.15
C TYR A 59 -16.41 3.47 -4.59
N THR A 60 -15.84 2.72 -5.53
CA THR A 60 -15.82 3.07 -6.96
C THR A 60 -17.23 3.01 -7.58
N GLN A 61 -18.05 2.05 -7.18
CA GLN A 61 -19.45 1.97 -7.61
C GLN A 61 -20.27 3.14 -7.06
N GLN A 62 -20.04 3.55 -5.81
CA GLN A 62 -20.80 4.59 -5.14
C GLN A 62 -20.43 6.00 -5.59
N TYR A 63 -19.15 6.25 -5.88
CA TYR A 63 -18.61 7.59 -6.13
C TYR A 63 -17.93 7.76 -7.48
N GLY A 64 -18.02 6.76 -8.36
CA GLY A 64 -17.20 6.59 -9.54
C GLY A 64 -16.87 7.88 -10.28
N TYR A 65 -15.56 8.17 -10.40
CA TYR A 65 -15.03 9.05 -11.43
C TYR A 65 -15.48 8.50 -12.79
N ARG A 66 -16.35 9.25 -13.50
CA ARG A 66 -16.56 9.04 -14.94
C ARG A 66 -15.18 9.14 -15.60
N ARG A 67 -14.77 8.06 -16.29
CA ARG A 67 -13.80 8.21 -17.38
C ARG A 67 -14.40 9.07 -18.48
#